data_AF-A0AB33QIS6-F1
#
_entry.id   AF-A0AB33QIS6-F1
#
_cell.length_a   1.000
_cell.length_b   1.000
_cell.length_c   1.000
_cell.angle_alpha   90.00
_cell.angle_beta   90.00
_cell.angle_gamma   90.00
#
_symmetry.space_group_name_H-M   'P 1'
#
loop_
_entity.id
_entity.type
_entity.pdbx_description
1 polymer ?
#
loop_
_entity_poly.entity_id
_entity_poly.type
_entity_poly.pdbx_seq_one_letter_code
_entity_poly.pdbx_strand_id
1 'polypeptide(L)'
;MAITNTSSFSFRLAGDLKQEAFNILENYGFTPSQALNLFLTEIVNTKTVPLNLSYLQPNATTLNAMQEAESGELEIITSANSNENIVEVLQKVKGDQFGQSSASDTSSRYDKRV
;
A
#
# COMPACT_ATOMS: atom_id res chain seq x y z
N MET A 1 -9.31 -39.32 15.50
CA MET A 1 -10.11 -38.56 14.51
C MET A 1 -9.55 -37.16 14.45
N ALA A 2 -9.05 -36.72 13.29
CA ALA A 2 -8.70 -35.32 13.12
C ALA A 2 -10.00 -34.51 13.06
N ILE A 3 -10.15 -33.54 13.95
CA ILE A 3 -11.29 -32.62 13.95
C ILE A 3 -10.99 -31.59 12.86
N THR A 4 -11.50 -31.79 11.65
CA THR A 4 -11.41 -30.78 10.58
C THR A 4 -12.41 -29.68 10.86
N ASN A 5 -11.98 -28.67 11.61
CA ASN A 5 -12.75 -27.45 11.84
C ASN A 5 -12.86 -26.66 10.53
N THR A 6 -13.92 -26.93 9.76
CA THR A 6 -14.19 -26.28 8.48
C THR A 6 -15.07 -25.05 8.70
N SER A 7 -14.70 -23.92 8.09
CA SER A 7 -15.48 -22.67 8.14
C SER A 7 -15.82 -22.23 6.72
N SER A 8 -17.00 -21.62 6.55
CA SER A 8 -17.43 -21.06 5.27
C SER A 8 -17.02 -19.60 5.15
N PHE A 9 -16.62 -19.20 3.95
CA PHE A 9 -16.25 -17.83 3.61
C PHE A 9 -17.05 -17.38 2.38
N SER A 10 -17.64 -16.19 2.46
CA SER A 10 -18.37 -15.56 1.35
C SER A 10 -17.92 -14.12 1.18
N PHE A 11 -17.74 -13.70 -0.06
CA PHE A 11 -17.31 -12.34 -0.39
C PHE A 11 -18.02 -11.85 -1.65
N ARG A 12 -18.15 -10.54 -1.78
CA ARG A 12 -18.77 -9.90 -2.93
C ARG A 12 -17.71 -9.63 -4.00
N LEU A 13 -18.08 -9.88 -5.25
CA LEU A 13 -17.25 -9.67 -6.43
C LEU A 13 -18.05 -8.83 -7.44
N ALA A 14 -17.35 -8.00 -8.19
CA ALA A 14 -17.91 -7.41 -9.40
C ALA A 14 -18.27 -8.53 -10.40
N GLY A 15 -19.37 -8.35 -11.15
CA GLY A 15 -19.87 -9.36 -12.08
C GLY A 15 -18.83 -9.79 -13.12
N ASP A 16 -18.21 -8.80 -13.76
CA ASP A 16 -17.22 -9.01 -14.82
C ASP A 16 -15.97 -9.72 -14.30
N LEU A 17 -15.46 -9.26 -13.15
CA LEU A 17 -14.31 -9.88 -12.47
C LEU A 17 -14.56 -11.35 -12.14
N LYS A 18 -15.76 -11.68 -11.66
CA LYS A 18 -16.13 -13.07 -11.37
C LYS A 18 -16.09 -13.93 -12.63
N GLN A 19 -16.69 -13.46 -13.72
CA GLN A 19 -16.76 -14.22 -14.97
C GLN A 19 -15.36 -14.49 -15.52
N GLU A 20 -14.54 -13.45 -15.63
CA GLU A 20 -13.20 -13.57 -16.20
C GLU A 20 -12.29 -14.44 -15.34
N ALA A 21 -12.24 -14.19 -14.02
CA ALA A 21 -11.39 -14.96 -13.12
C ALA A 21 -11.78 -16.44 -13.09
N PHE A 22 -13.07 -16.77 -13.08
CA PHE A 22 -13.52 -18.16 -12.98
C PHE A 22 -13.24 -18.91 -14.29
N ASN A 23 -13.43 -18.28 -15.45
CA ASN A 23 -13.05 -18.86 -16.73
C ASN A 23 -11.54 -19.18 -16.80
N ILE A 24 -10.69 -18.27 -16.31
CA ILE A 24 -9.24 -18.50 -16.26
C ILE A 24 -8.92 -19.70 -15.36
N LEU A 25 -9.49 -19.76 -14.16
CA LEU A 25 -9.25 -20.86 -13.22
C LEU A 25 -9.71 -22.21 -13.78
N GLU A 26 -10.86 -22.25 -14.45
CA GLU A 26 -11.38 -23.45 -15.11
C GLU A 26 -10.47 -23.91 -16.25
N ASN A 27 -9.88 -22.98 -17.02
CA ASN A 27 -8.89 -23.31 -18.06
C ASN A 27 -7.61 -23.95 -17.47
N TYR A 28 -7.26 -23.60 -16.23
CA TYR A 28 -6.17 -24.24 -15.49
C TYR A 28 -6.59 -25.54 -14.77
N GLY A 29 -7.87 -25.95 -14.88
CA GLY A 29 -8.40 -27.16 -14.25
C GLY A 29 -8.69 -27.00 -12.75
N PHE A 30 -8.76 -25.78 -12.25
CA PHE A 30 -9.06 -25.49 -10.84
C PHE A 30 -10.49 -24.97 -10.67
N THR A 31 -11.17 -25.46 -9.63
CA THR A 31 -12.37 -24.78 -9.13
C THR A 31 -11.97 -23.52 -8.35
N PRO A 32 -12.82 -22.48 -8.30
CA PRO A 32 -12.54 -21.26 -7.51
C PRO A 32 -12.22 -21.55 -6.04
N SER A 33 -12.90 -22.52 -5.42
CA SER A 33 -12.65 -22.92 -4.04
C SER A 33 -11.28 -23.57 -3.85
N GLN A 34 -10.83 -24.40 -4.81
CA GLN A 34 -9.49 -24.99 -4.77
C GLN A 34 -8.42 -23.90 -4.91
N ALA A 35 -8.56 -23.00 -5.88
CA ALA A 35 -7.62 -21.91 -6.10
C ALA A 35 -7.51 -21.00 -4.87
N LEU A 36 -8.64 -20.66 -4.24
CA LEU A 36 -8.65 -19.85 -3.02
C LEU A 36 -7.99 -20.58 -1.84
N ASN A 37 -8.24 -21.88 -1.67
CA ASN A 37 -7.59 -22.68 -0.64
C ASN A 37 -6.07 -22.73 -0.84
N LEU A 38 -5.60 -22.89 -2.08
CA LEU A 38 -4.18 -22.85 -2.41
C LEU A 38 -3.58 -21.48 -2.10
N PHE A 39 -4.26 -20.40 -2.49
CA PHE A 39 -3.84 -19.04 -2.21
C PHE A 39 -3.70 -18.76 -0.70
N LEU A 40 -4.69 -19.16 0.10
CA LEU A 40 -4.64 -19.01 1.55
C LEU A 40 -3.55 -19.89 2.19
N THR A 41 -3.36 -21.09 1.67
CA THR A 41 -2.30 -22.00 2.12
C THR A 41 -0.92 -21.40 1.86
N GLU A 42 -0.73 -20.78 0.70
CA GLU A 42 0.52 -20.10 0.35
C GLU A 42 0.80 -18.96 1.33
N ILE A 43 -0.19 -18.10 1.63
CA ILE A 43 -0.05 -17.02 2.63
C ILE A 43 0.38 -17.57 3.99
N VAL A 44 -0.22 -18.68 4.43
CA VAL A 44 0.12 -19.29 5.71
C VAL A 44 1.55 -19.85 5.70
N ASN A 45 2.01 -20.41 4.59
CA ASN A 45 3.33 -21.01 4.46
C ASN A 45 4.44 -19.97 4.32
N THR A 46 4.26 -18.96 3.48
CA THR A 46 5.28 -17.95 3.18
C THR A 46 5.26 -16.78 4.16
N LYS A 47 4.16 -16.60 4.90
CA LYS A 47 3.90 -15.41 5.73
C LYS A 47 3.91 -14.11 4.92
N THR A 48 3.72 -14.20 3.60
CA THR A 48 3.64 -13.07 2.68
C THR A 48 2.36 -13.17 1.86
N VAL A 49 1.93 -12.05 1.26
CA VAL A 49 0.80 -12.03 0.34
C VAL A 49 1.33 -12.30 -1.07
N PRO A 50 1.04 -13.45 -1.71
CA PRO A 50 1.62 -13.84 -2.99
C PRO A 50 0.88 -13.18 -4.17
N LEU A 51 0.83 -11.85 -4.16
CA LEU A 51 0.25 -11.05 -5.23
C LEU A 51 1.35 -10.26 -5.92
N ASN A 52 1.41 -10.36 -7.23
CA ASN A 52 2.16 -9.41 -8.04
C ASN A 52 1.24 -8.23 -8.35
N LEU A 53 1.58 -7.05 -7.84
CA LEU A 53 0.82 -5.81 -8.04
C LEU A 53 1.50 -4.90 -9.08
N SER A 54 2.34 -5.43 -9.96
CA SER A 54 3.09 -4.65 -10.94
C SER A 54 2.21 -3.97 -11.99
N TYR A 55 0.95 -4.39 -12.13
CA TYR A 55 -0.05 -3.72 -12.96
C TYR A 55 -0.60 -2.43 -12.33
N LEU A 56 -0.40 -2.23 -11.02
CA LEU A 56 -0.76 -0.97 -10.38
C LEU A 56 0.27 0.09 -10.76
N GLN A 57 -0.22 1.22 -11.26
CA GLN A 57 0.60 2.41 -11.41
C GLN A 57 0.86 3.02 -10.02
N PRO A 58 2.10 3.43 -9.71
CA PRO A 58 2.37 4.14 -8.47
C PRO A 58 1.48 5.37 -8.33
N ASN A 59 1.12 5.72 -7.10
CA ASN A 59 0.35 6.94 -6.86
C ASN A 59 1.21 8.19 -7.17
N ALA A 60 0.56 9.34 -7.35
CA ALA A 60 1.24 10.58 -7.73
C ALA A 60 2.39 10.97 -6.77
N THR A 61 2.22 10.73 -5.47
CA THR A 61 3.27 11.00 -4.48
C THR A 61 4.50 10.14 -4.69
N THR A 62 4.32 8.84 -4.95
CA THR A 62 5.42 7.92 -5.24
C THR A 62 6.11 8.26 -6.56
N LEU A 63 5.34 8.62 -7.60
CA LEU A 63 5.91 9.05 -8.88
C LEU A 63 6.78 10.30 -8.72
N ASN A 64 6.31 11.30 -7.99
CA ASN A 64 7.07 12.53 -7.74
C ASN A 64 8.36 12.26 -6.96
N ALA A 65 8.30 11.41 -5.93
CA ALA A 65 9.48 11.03 -5.15
C ALA A 65 10.52 10.27 -6.01
N MET A 66 10.06 9.45 -6.97
CA MET A 66 10.95 8.79 -7.94
C MET A 66 11.57 9.80 -8.90
N GLN A 67 10.82 10.80 -9.35
CA GLN A 67 11.33 11.88 -10.20
C GLN A 67 12.36 12.74 -9.48
N GLU A 68 12.13 13.12 -8.21
CA GLU A 68 13.07 13.85 -7.37
C GLU A 68 14.37 13.05 -7.14
N ALA A 69 14.25 11.73 -7.02
CA ALA A 69 15.39 10.82 -6.98
C ALA A 69 16.20 10.80 -8.28
N GLU A 70 15.52 10.76 -9.43
CA GLU A 70 16.14 10.75 -10.75
C GLU A 70 16.73 12.12 -11.15
N SER A 71 16.10 13.23 -10.74
CA SER A 71 16.57 14.59 -11.00
C SER A 71 17.75 14.99 -10.12
N GLY A 72 18.07 14.20 -9.08
CA GLY A 72 19.14 14.49 -8.13
C GLY A 72 18.78 15.55 -7.09
N GLU A 73 17.48 15.81 -6.89
CA GLU A 73 16.95 16.80 -5.94
C GLU A 73 16.79 16.23 -4.52
N LEU A 74 17.25 15.00 -4.29
CA LEU A 74 17.17 14.35 -2.97
C LEU A 74 17.92 15.13 -1.89
N GLU A 75 17.25 15.30 -0.74
CA GLU A 75 17.88 15.80 0.47
C GLU A 75 18.90 14.78 1.00
N ILE A 76 20.19 15.07 0.83
CA ILE A 76 21.28 14.23 1.34
C ILE A 76 21.48 14.51 2.83
N ILE A 77 21.02 13.58 3.67
CA ILE A 77 21.33 13.62 5.10
C ILE A 77 22.76 13.13 5.32
N THR A 78 23.68 14.06 5.56
CA THR A 78 25.10 13.76 5.74
C THR A 78 25.38 13.34 7.20
N SER A 79 25.03 12.11 7.58
CA SER A 79 25.50 11.52 8.85
C SER A 79 26.87 10.88 8.63
N ALA A 80 27.89 11.72 8.47
CA ALA A 80 29.27 11.30 8.51
C ALA A 80 29.65 11.05 9.97
N ASN A 81 29.41 9.83 10.50
CA ASN A 81 30.23 9.12 11.50
C ASN A 81 29.56 7.78 11.88
N SER A 82 30.34 6.70 11.78
CA SER A 82 29.91 5.29 11.71
C SER A 82 29.37 4.65 13.01
N ASN A 83 28.60 5.36 13.81
CA ASN A 83 28.01 4.84 15.05
C ASN A 83 26.62 5.38 15.40
N GLU A 84 26.00 6.21 14.55
CA GLU A 84 24.61 6.65 14.75
C GLU A 84 23.62 5.68 14.08
N ASN A 85 22.54 5.34 14.80
CA ASN A 85 21.49 4.48 14.26
C ASN A 85 20.71 5.29 13.21
N ILE A 86 20.75 4.84 11.95
CA ILE A 86 20.07 5.48 10.81
C ILE A 86 18.58 5.77 11.10
N VAL A 87 17.93 4.94 11.93
CA VAL A 87 16.52 5.13 12.32
C VAL A 87 16.33 6.40 13.14
N GLU A 88 17.27 6.74 14.03
CA GLU A 88 17.18 7.92 14.89
C GLU A 88 17.38 9.22 14.09
N VAL A 89 18.32 9.22 13.15
CA VAL A 89 18.58 10.36 12.25
C VAL A 89 17.34 10.66 11.41
N LEU A 90 16.74 9.62 10.81
CA LEU A 90 15.53 9.77 10.01
C LEU A 90 14.32 10.24 10.83
N GLN A 91 14.23 9.88 12.11
CA GLN A 91 13.18 10.35 13.01
C GLN A 91 13.32 11.84 13.35
N LYS A 92 14.56 12.33 13.56
CA LYS A 92 14.83 13.75 13.80
C LYS A 92 14.46 14.60 12.59
N VAL A 93 14.87 14.17 11.38
CA VAL A 93 14.53 14.87 10.13
C VAL A 93 13.02 14.84 9.84
N LYS A 94 12.33 13.72 10.16
CA LYS A 94 10.86 13.66 10.07
C LYS A 94 10.13 14.57 11.05
N GLY A 95 10.72 14.88 12.20
CA GLY A 95 10.12 15.73 13.23
C GLY A 95 9.98 17.20 12.82
N ASP A 96 10.89 17.70 11.99
CA ASP A 96 10.97 19.12 11.66
C ASP A 96 10.01 19.56 10.53
N GLN A 97 9.48 18.63 9.72
CA GLN A 97 8.73 18.96 8.50
C GLN A 97 7.19 18.88 8.60
N PHE A 98 6.61 18.53 9.76
CA PHE A 98 5.15 18.53 9.95
C PHE A 98 4.60 19.75 10.72
N GLY A 99 5.44 20.74 11.05
CA GLY A 99 5.04 21.90 11.85
C GLY A 99 4.33 23.03 11.11
N GLN A 100 4.42 23.13 9.78
CA GLN A 100 4.00 24.35 9.06
C GLN A 100 3.41 24.05 7.67
N SER A 101 2.20 23.48 7.60
CA SER A 101 1.27 23.75 6.48
C SER A 101 -0.18 23.41 6.84
N SER A 102 -0.79 24.23 7.70
CA SER A 102 -2.23 24.57 7.68
C SER A 102 -2.50 25.69 8.68
N ALA A 103 -1.97 26.87 8.40
CA ALA A 103 -2.44 28.11 9.01
C ALA A 103 -2.31 29.24 7.99
N SER A 104 -3.14 29.19 6.95
CA SER A 104 -3.47 30.36 6.14
C SER A 104 -4.98 30.48 6.00
N ASP A 105 -5.52 31.26 6.94
CA ASP A 105 -6.32 32.43 6.59
C ASP A 105 -7.71 32.19 5.98
N THR A 106 -8.67 31.81 6.84
CA THR A 106 -10.09 32.11 6.62
C THR A 106 -10.70 32.71 7.89
N SER A 107 -10.21 33.87 8.30
CA SER A 107 -11.00 34.76 9.15
C SER A 107 -10.60 36.21 8.89
N SER A 108 -11.41 36.86 8.06
CA SER A 108 -11.86 38.25 8.22
C SER A 108 -11.93 38.97 6.87
N ARG A 109 -13.04 38.77 6.13
CA ARG A 109 -13.64 39.79 5.25
C ARG A 109 -15.13 39.51 5.07
N TYR A 110 -15.91 39.71 6.14
CA TYR A 110 -17.32 40.10 5.99
C TYR A 110 -17.76 40.87 7.23
N ASP A 111 -17.33 42.13 7.29
CA ASP A 111 -18.12 43.17 7.95
C ASP A 111 -18.36 44.26 6.91
N LYS A 112 -19.66 44.49 6.63
CA LYS A 112 -20.35 45.76 6.40
C LYS A 112 -21.21 45.82 5.12
N ARG A 113 -22.48 46.19 5.37
CA ARG A 113 -23.61 46.56 4.47
C ARG A 113 -24.43 45.33 4.06
N VAL A 114 -25.69 45.16 4.47
CA VAL A 114 -26.86 46.07 4.43
C VAL A 114 -27.76 45.83 5.63
#